data_AF-A0AAD2FLR3-F1
#
_entry.id   AF-A0AAD2FLR3-F1
#
_cell.length_a   1.000
_cell.length_b   1.000
_cell.length_c   1.000
_cell.angle_alpha   90.00
_cell.angle_beta   90.00
_cell.angle_gamma   90.00
#
_symmetry.space_group_name_H-M   'P 1'
#
loop_
_entity.id
_entity.type
_entity.pdbx_description
1 polymer ?
#
loop_
_entity_poly.entity_id
_entity_poly.type
_entity_poly.pdbx_seq_one_letter_code
_entity_poly.pdbx_strand_id
1 'polypeptide(L)'
;MVGQTTLELTDGSKLEVSRNNCGRHDTLLPHQSSIINNSAIIITMSLQLPWTPLYTQTGASSSQSDSTLGYWSLVGTVAFTVLVYAFEKSLDARQKAAYQKTSFPTELETTVSKIDAEREKEGKKPKDDDGDADDGGGDKKKEEKESKSLLEQLKDKFKSSQSYGLDKINFGMIASTYDTFESVAFLLLGAFPYLWDKSVALGLSKFGWSQSEDEIKISLIFLGLITIVGTITALPFEIYSTFQIEKKHGFNKQTYGLFFTDKIKSLILTSLIGGPFLALLLKIIKAGGDYFYIYVWGFMFVFSVFMMTIVPVVIMPMFNKYEPLPEGGLKKSIYKLADRLQYPLKKLFVMDGSKRSSHSNAFMFGFGSNKRIVLFDTLMEQVNPPEILAILGHELGHWKLGHTLTNFFVTQVYFGAAFYFFSLCYTSRDLYSAFGFDDPTNPPPTVIGLMLFFQTLWAPVDKVLSFVLTIFSRHCEFAADEFSVDLGYSAELQSGLCKIHLENLGAMNPDPWYSTYHYSHPPLVERLSAMMALDKKKK
;
A
#
# COMPACT_ATOMS: atom_id res chain seq x y z
N MET A 1 48.65 30.48 35.24
CA MET A 1 49.12 31.24 36.41
C MET A 1 47.94 31.35 37.37
N VAL A 2 47.93 30.51 38.42
CA VAL A 2 48.01 30.89 39.86
C VAL A 2 46.69 31.53 40.36
N GLY A 3 45.94 30.97 41.32
CA GLY A 3 46.24 29.85 42.20
C GLY A 3 45.02 29.37 43.00
N GLN A 4 45.11 28.10 43.40
CA GLN A 4 44.37 27.48 44.50
C GLN A 4 44.89 28.03 45.83
N THR A 5 44.01 28.15 46.84
CA THR A 5 44.46 28.16 48.24
C THR A 5 43.59 27.21 49.05
N THR A 6 44.15 26.03 49.30
CA THR A 6 43.73 25.11 50.35
C THR A 6 44.52 25.49 51.61
N LEU A 7 43.89 25.50 52.78
CA LEU A 7 44.58 25.50 54.07
C LEU A 7 44.19 24.23 54.83
N GLU A 8 45.14 23.28 54.88
CA GLU A 8 45.16 22.17 55.85
C GLU A 8 45.90 22.64 57.12
N LEU A 9 45.38 22.26 58.29
CA LEU A 9 46.04 22.47 59.57
C LEU A 9 46.64 21.14 60.06
N THR A 10 47.91 21.22 60.47
CA THR A 10 48.68 20.18 61.15
C THR A 10 48.30 20.15 62.63
N ASP A 11 47.59 19.09 63.03
CA ASP A 11 47.15 18.68 64.38
C ASP A 11 45.62 18.53 64.40
N GLY A 12 45.17 17.28 64.34
CA GLY A 12 43.75 16.94 64.27
C GLY A 12 42.99 17.28 65.56
N SER A 13 42.40 18.47 65.66
CA SER A 13 41.07 18.73 66.27
C SER A 13 40.67 20.21 66.18
N LYS A 14 39.34 20.46 66.19
CA LYS A 14 38.61 21.67 65.76
C LYS A 14 38.65 22.87 66.74
N LEU A 15 38.41 24.08 66.22
CA LEU A 15 37.91 25.24 66.98
C LEU A 15 36.96 26.11 66.14
N GLU A 16 35.72 26.28 66.63
CA GLU A 16 34.72 27.26 66.18
C GLU A 16 34.87 28.59 66.95
N VAL A 17 34.51 29.72 66.33
CA VAL A 17 34.20 30.97 67.03
C VAL A 17 32.89 31.58 66.47
N SER A 18 32.01 31.91 67.41
CA SER A 18 30.60 32.30 67.30
C SER A 18 30.37 33.82 67.43
N ARG A 19 29.21 34.32 66.94
CA ARG A 19 28.25 35.31 67.55
C ARG A 19 27.27 35.79 66.46
N ASN A 20 25.96 36.00 66.63
CA ASN A 20 25.06 36.36 67.75
C ASN A 20 23.62 35.90 67.38
N ASN A 21 22.83 35.24 68.24
CA ASN A 21 21.98 35.70 69.36
C ASN A 21 20.55 36.17 68.99
N CYS A 22 19.53 35.40 69.46
CA CYS A 22 18.19 35.74 70.01
C CYS A 22 17.11 34.73 69.51
N GLY A 23 16.31 33.97 70.27
CA GLY A 23 16.15 33.67 71.70
C GLY A 23 14.79 32.95 71.95
N ARG A 24 14.79 31.85 72.73
CA ARG A 24 13.70 31.17 73.51
C ARG A 24 12.52 30.50 72.75
N HIS A 25 11.95 29.33 73.10
CA HIS A 25 11.89 28.50 74.34
C HIS A 25 11.64 26.99 74.02
N ASP A 26 12.37 26.11 74.73
CA ASP A 26 12.03 24.85 75.44
C ASP A 26 11.11 23.71 74.89
N THR A 27 11.78 22.56 74.65
CA THR A 27 11.49 21.15 75.04
C THR A 27 10.08 20.53 74.98
N LEU A 28 9.98 19.36 74.29
CA LEU A 28 9.61 18.03 74.85
C LEU A 28 9.44 16.98 73.72
N LEU A 29 10.11 15.83 73.84
CA LEU A 29 9.71 14.52 73.25
C LEU A 29 8.94 13.74 74.36
N PRO A 30 8.28 12.56 74.17
CA PRO A 30 8.14 11.67 72.99
C PRO A 30 6.72 11.05 72.79
N HIS A 31 6.61 10.07 71.88
CA HIS A 31 5.65 8.94 71.81
C HIS A 31 4.32 9.03 71.04
N GLN A 32 4.21 8.09 70.07
CA GLN A 32 3.06 7.29 69.64
C GLN A 32 1.66 7.93 69.53
N SER A 33 1.11 7.93 68.31
CA SER A 33 -0.09 7.14 68.01
C SER A 33 -0.44 7.24 66.53
N SER A 34 -0.58 6.06 65.93
CA SER A 34 -1.32 5.83 64.70
C SER A 34 -2.81 6.18 64.87
N ILE A 35 -3.51 6.33 63.74
CA ILE A 35 -4.95 6.11 63.51
C ILE A 35 -5.85 7.37 63.50
N ILE A 36 -6.16 7.79 62.25
CA ILE A 36 -7.50 7.98 61.65
C ILE A 36 -7.94 9.39 61.20
N ASN A 37 -8.28 9.41 59.90
CA ASN A 37 -9.22 10.24 59.14
C ASN A 37 -8.90 11.71 58.84
N ASN A 38 -8.69 12.01 57.55
CA ASN A 38 -9.82 12.37 56.69
C ASN A 38 -9.40 12.65 55.23
N SER A 39 -10.16 12.06 54.31
CA SER A 39 -10.79 12.74 53.17
C SER A 39 -9.91 13.53 52.19
N ALA A 40 -9.59 12.90 51.07
CA ALA A 40 -10.00 13.33 49.72
C ALA A 40 -9.19 12.54 48.70
N ILE A 41 -9.76 11.42 48.24
CA ILE A 41 -9.33 10.75 47.03
C ILE A 41 -9.68 11.70 45.86
N ILE A 42 -8.74 12.58 45.53
CA ILE A 42 -8.69 13.24 44.23
C ILE A 42 -7.91 12.28 43.35
N ILE A 43 -8.64 11.46 42.59
CA ILE A 43 -8.09 10.78 41.43
C ILE A 43 -7.80 11.86 40.38
N THR A 44 -6.64 12.49 40.49
CA THR A 44 -6.00 13.11 39.33
C THR A 44 -5.40 11.95 38.52
N MET A 45 -6.22 11.31 37.68
CA MET A 45 -5.69 10.65 36.50
C MET A 45 -5.18 11.74 35.56
N SER A 46 -3.99 12.24 35.83
CA SER A 46 -3.12 12.69 34.76
C SER A 46 -2.96 11.49 33.82
N LEU A 47 -3.58 11.56 32.64
CA LEU A 47 -3.23 10.71 31.50
C LEU A 47 -1.78 11.02 31.10
N GLN A 48 -0.82 10.63 31.94
CA GLN A 48 0.55 10.37 31.49
C GLN A 48 0.46 9.03 30.76
N LEU A 49 0.08 9.08 29.48
CA LEU A 49 0.34 7.96 28.59
C LEU A 49 1.83 7.61 28.77
N PRO A 50 2.19 6.33 29.00
CA PRO A 50 3.59 5.98 29.04
C PRO A 50 4.10 6.20 27.62
N TRP A 51 4.89 7.26 27.42
CA TRP A 51 5.62 7.51 26.18
C TRP A 51 6.83 6.57 26.03
N THR A 52 6.64 5.37 26.57
CA THR A 52 7.52 4.20 26.58
C THR A 52 6.61 2.99 26.41
N PRO A 53 6.98 1.99 25.60
CA PRO A 53 6.15 0.80 25.43
C PRO A 53 5.90 0.08 26.76
N LEU A 54 4.72 -0.53 26.92
CA LEU A 54 4.34 -1.28 28.11
C LEU A 54 5.24 -2.52 28.32
N TYR A 55 5.62 -3.18 27.22
CA TYR A 55 6.56 -4.27 27.21
C TYR A 55 7.87 -3.82 26.60
N THR A 56 8.98 -4.10 27.29
CA THR A 56 10.34 -3.92 26.78
C THR A 56 11.05 -5.27 26.67
N GLN A 57 12.00 -5.36 25.75
CA GLN A 57 12.79 -6.55 25.48
C GLN A 57 13.41 -7.10 26.77
N THR A 58 13.44 -8.42 26.89
CA THR A 58 14.09 -9.10 28.01
C THR A 58 15.55 -8.69 28.08
N GLY A 59 16.01 -8.24 29.25
CA GLY A 59 17.37 -7.69 29.43
C GLY A 59 17.46 -6.18 29.27
N ALA A 60 16.37 -5.49 28.90
CA ALA A 60 16.33 -4.03 28.85
C ALA A 60 16.68 -3.40 30.21
N SER A 61 17.51 -2.36 30.18
CA SER A 61 17.83 -1.61 31.39
C SER A 61 16.58 -0.87 31.89
N SER A 62 16.34 -0.86 33.20
CA SER A 62 15.22 -0.11 33.78
C SER A 62 15.43 1.41 33.76
N SER A 63 16.60 1.88 33.32
CA SER A 63 16.83 3.29 33.05
C SER A 63 16.16 3.66 31.74
N GLN A 64 15.03 4.38 31.82
CA GLN A 64 14.56 5.19 30.69
C GLN A 64 15.75 5.95 30.13
N SER A 65 16.01 5.82 28.82
CA SER A 65 17.05 6.63 28.21
C SER A 65 16.73 8.09 28.52
N ASP A 66 17.63 8.80 29.20
CA ASP A 66 17.54 10.25 29.39
C ASP A 66 17.66 11.01 28.04
N SER A 67 17.82 10.27 26.92
CA SER A 67 17.81 10.82 25.58
C SER A 67 16.40 11.36 25.26
N THR A 68 16.32 12.67 25.11
CA THR A 68 15.12 13.35 24.60
C THR A 68 14.73 12.83 23.22
N LEU A 69 15.71 12.43 22.39
CA LEU A 69 15.50 11.90 21.05
C LEU A 69 14.71 10.57 21.07
N GLY A 70 15.06 9.64 21.96
CA GLY A 70 14.34 8.36 22.09
C GLY A 70 12.89 8.58 22.53
N TYR A 71 12.67 9.41 23.55
CA TYR A 71 11.34 9.75 24.04
C TYR A 71 10.44 10.37 22.95
N TRP A 72 10.95 11.36 22.21
CA TRP A 72 10.18 12.04 21.18
C TRP A 72 9.98 11.21 19.91
N SER A 73 10.76 10.14 19.68
CA SER A 73 10.63 9.28 18.49
C SER A 73 9.31 8.49 18.50
N LEU A 74 8.96 7.88 19.64
CA LEU A 74 7.68 7.18 19.79
C LEU A 74 6.50 8.15 19.73
N VAL A 75 6.60 9.27 20.45
CA VAL A 75 5.57 10.34 20.46
C VAL A 75 5.33 10.85 19.04
N GLY A 76 6.40 11.20 18.33
CA GLY A 76 6.36 11.72 16.96
C GLY A 76 5.75 10.71 15.98
N THR A 77 6.09 9.43 16.13
CA THR A 77 5.52 8.34 15.32
C THR A 77 4.01 8.23 15.53
N VAL A 78 3.55 8.19 16.78
CA VAL A 78 2.12 8.11 17.11
C VAL A 78 1.39 9.36 16.64
N ALA A 79 1.94 10.55 16.89
CA ALA A 79 1.35 11.82 16.46
C ALA A 79 1.23 11.90 14.93
N PHE A 80 2.27 11.51 14.20
CA PHE A 80 2.25 11.47 12.74
C PHE A 80 1.21 10.47 12.22
N THR A 81 1.15 9.28 12.82
CA THR A 81 0.17 8.23 12.46
C THR A 81 -1.27 8.74 12.64
N VAL A 82 -1.56 9.38 13.78
CA VAL A 82 -2.89 9.96 14.07
C VAL A 82 -3.21 11.13 13.13
N LEU A 83 -2.22 11.96 12.80
CA LEU A 83 -2.40 13.08 11.87
C LEU A 83 -2.74 12.58 10.46
N VAL A 84 -1.97 11.61 9.94
CA VAL A 84 -2.24 10.99 8.64
C VAL A 84 -3.61 10.33 8.64
N TYR A 85 -3.95 9.59 9.69
CA TYR A 85 -5.28 8.99 9.83
C TYR A 85 -6.38 10.05 9.79
N ALA A 86 -6.26 11.15 10.54
CA ALA A 86 -7.25 12.22 10.53
C ALA A 86 -7.39 12.89 9.16
N PHE A 87 -6.26 13.10 8.47
CA PHE A 87 -6.24 13.63 7.10
C PHE A 87 -6.96 12.69 6.13
N GLU A 88 -6.60 11.41 6.09
CA GLU A 88 -7.23 10.42 5.20
C GLU A 88 -8.73 10.25 5.51
N LYS A 89 -9.12 10.26 6.78
CA LYS A 89 -10.54 10.27 7.18
C LYS A 89 -11.30 11.49 6.68
N SER A 90 -10.66 12.64 6.63
CA SER A 90 -11.28 13.83 6.07
C SER A 90 -11.57 13.66 4.58
N LEU A 91 -10.66 13.01 3.83
CA LEU A 91 -10.86 12.68 2.42
C LEU A 91 -11.96 11.63 2.24
N ASP A 92 -11.94 10.57 3.04
CA ASP A 92 -12.98 9.53 3.03
C ASP A 92 -14.37 10.13 3.26
N ALA A 93 -14.50 11.04 4.24
CA ALA A 93 -15.77 11.69 4.54
C ALA A 93 -16.30 12.52 3.37
N ARG A 94 -15.41 13.21 2.64
CA ARG A 94 -15.75 13.96 1.43
C ARG A 94 -16.23 13.04 0.32
N GLN A 95 -15.52 11.95 0.07
CA GLN A 95 -15.91 10.97 -0.95
C GLN A 95 -17.22 10.27 -0.59
N LYS A 96 -17.44 9.96 0.69
CA LYS A 96 -18.71 9.41 1.20
C LYS A 96 -19.87 10.39 0.97
N ALA A 97 -19.66 11.68 1.26
CA ALA A 97 -20.64 12.72 0.98
C ALA A 97 -20.90 12.88 -0.53
N ALA A 98 -19.88 12.71 -1.36
CA ALA A 98 -20.04 12.66 -2.81
C ALA A 98 -20.96 11.49 -3.19
N TYR A 99 -20.76 10.30 -2.61
CA TYR A 99 -21.59 9.15 -2.94
C TYR A 99 -23.06 9.24 -2.49
N GLN A 100 -23.36 10.09 -1.52
CA GLN A 100 -24.72 10.32 -1.06
C GLN A 100 -25.54 11.22 -1.99
N LYS A 101 -24.89 11.89 -2.97
CA LYS A 101 -25.56 12.70 -3.96
C LYS A 101 -26.35 11.82 -4.93
N THR A 102 -27.64 12.09 -5.08
CA THR A 102 -28.56 11.27 -5.88
C THR A 102 -28.66 11.68 -7.34
N SER A 103 -28.11 12.84 -7.71
CA SER A 103 -28.11 13.35 -9.08
C SER A 103 -26.92 12.80 -9.87
N PHE A 104 -27.20 12.37 -11.11
CA PHE A 104 -26.13 12.01 -12.05
C PHE A 104 -25.23 13.24 -12.35
N PRO A 105 -23.90 13.09 -12.44
CA PRO A 105 -23.00 14.23 -12.60
C PRO A 105 -23.18 14.91 -13.97
N THR A 106 -23.43 16.22 -13.95
CA THR A 106 -23.70 17.02 -15.16
C THR A 106 -22.52 17.02 -16.13
N GLU A 107 -21.28 17.02 -15.63
CA GLU A 107 -20.07 16.96 -16.46
C GLU A 107 -19.96 15.62 -17.19
N LEU A 108 -20.22 14.51 -16.49
CA LEU A 108 -20.23 13.18 -17.08
C LEU A 108 -21.38 13.04 -18.09
N GLU A 109 -22.56 13.55 -17.76
CA GLU A 109 -23.71 13.57 -18.68
C GLU A 109 -23.40 14.32 -19.97
N THR A 110 -22.87 15.54 -19.85
CA THR A 110 -22.51 16.39 -20.99
C THR A 110 -21.45 15.73 -21.86
N THR A 111 -20.48 15.07 -21.23
CA THR A 111 -19.39 14.40 -21.93
C THR A 111 -19.90 13.17 -22.65
N VAL A 112 -20.58 12.25 -21.97
CA VAL A 112 -21.07 11.01 -22.59
C VAL A 112 -22.15 11.27 -23.65
N SER A 113 -23.00 12.29 -23.48
CA SER A 113 -23.99 12.68 -24.51
C SER A 113 -23.33 13.05 -25.84
N LYS A 114 -22.16 13.69 -25.80
CA LYS A 114 -21.40 14.02 -27.01
C LYS A 114 -20.83 12.76 -27.66
N ILE A 115 -20.35 11.80 -26.86
CA ILE A 115 -19.86 10.50 -27.35
C ILE A 115 -20.97 9.76 -28.08
N ASP A 116 -22.15 9.63 -27.45
CA ASP A 116 -23.29 8.96 -28.07
C ASP A 116 -23.71 9.64 -29.38
N ALA A 117 -23.74 10.98 -29.41
CA ALA A 117 -24.06 11.74 -30.62
C ALA A 117 -23.02 11.60 -31.75
N GLU A 118 -21.72 11.48 -31.41
CA GLU A 118 -20.66 11.24 -32.40
C GLU A 118 -20.74 9.82 -32.96
N ARG A 119 -20.99 8.82 -32.10
CA ARG A 119 -21.18 7.42 -32.51
C ARG A 119 -22.38 7.24 -33.44
N GLU A 120 -23.49 7.93 -33.19
CA GLU A 120 -24.65 7.91 -34.10
C GLU A 120 -24.33 8.50 -35.48
N LYS A 121 -23.46 9.52 -35.55
CA LYS A 121 -23.03 10.11 -36.83
C LYS A 121 -22.12 9.18 -37.61
N GLU A 122 -21.23 8.46 -36.92
CA GLU A 122 -20.31 7.51 -37.54
C GLU A 122 -21.02 6.23 -37.99
N GLY A 123 -21.98 5.73 -37.21
CA GLY A 123 -22.81 4.58 -37.57
C GLY A 123 -23.75 4.80 -38.77
N LYS A 124 -23.98 6.06 -39.17
CA LYS A 124 -24.78 6.43 -40.37
C LYS A 124 -23.96 6.61 -41.64
N LYS A 125 -22.63 6.45 -41.63
CA LYS A 125 -21.83 6.37 -42.87
C LYS A 125 -22.05 5.01 -43.54
N PRO A 126 -22.15 4.91 -44.88
CA PRO A 126 -22.29 3.63 -45.56
C PRO A 126 -21.07 2.75 -45.20
N LYS A 127 -21.32 1.56 -44.64
CA LYS A 127 -20.27 0.55 -44.53
C LYS A 127 -20.12 -0.07 -45.92
N ASP A 128 -18.93 0.08 -46.50
CA ASP A 128 -18.55 -0.74 -47.65
C ASP A 128 -18.59 -2.21 -47.23
N ASP A 129 -19.26 -2.99 -48.07
CA ASP A 129 -19.64 -4.38 -47.90
C ASP A 129 -18.41 -5.28 -47.94
N ASP A 130 -18.21 -6.09 -46.89
CA ASP A 130 -17.50 -7.37 -46.98
C ASP A 130 -17.86 -8.18 -45.73
N GLY A 131 -18.69 -9.20 -45.95
CA GLY A 131 -19.27 -10.05 -44.92
C GLY A 131 -18.33 -11.13 -44.40
N ASP A 132 -18.65 -11.60 -43.19
CA ASP A 132 -19.03 -13.00 -42.99
C ASP A 132 -19.81 -13.10 -41.68
N ALA A 133 -21.04 -13.58 -41.77
CA ALA A 133 -21.91 -13.84 -40.64
C ALA A 133 -21.69 -15.29 -40.20
N ASP A 134 -21.29 -15.49 -38.94
CA ASP A 134 -21.42 -16.79 -38.28
C ASP A 134 -22.36 -16.65 -37.09
N ASP A 135 -23.30 -17.58 -37.04
CA ASP A 135 -24.47 -17.67 -36.18
C ASP A 135 -24.08 -18.27 -34.82
N GLY A 136 -24.71 -17.77 -33.75
CA GLY A 136 -24.44 -18.22 -32.40
C GLY A 136 -25.40 -17.58 -31.41
N GLY A 137 -26.59 -18.14 -31.30
CA GLY A 137 -27.64 -17.72 -30.37
C GLY A 137 -27.14 -17.49 -28.94
N GLY A 138 -27.51 -16.34 -28.37
CA GLY A 138 -27.13 -15.96 -27.02
C GLY A 138 -27.83 -14.71 -26.49
N ASP A 139 -28.89 -14.96 -25.71
CA ASP A 139 -29.41 -14.14 -24.61
C ASP A 139 -30.07 -12.78 -24.96
N LYS A 140 -31.42 -12.73 -24.92
CA LYS A 140 -32.25 -11.52 -25.13
C LYS A 140 -31.83 -10.30 -24.27
N LYS A 141 -31.16 -10.52 -23.14
CA LYS A 141 -30.61 -9.46 -22.28
C LYS A 141 -29.39 -8.75 -22.87
N LYS A 142 -28.63 -9.40 -23.75
CA LYS A 142 -27.46 -8.82 -24.42
C LYS A 142 -27.89 -7.90 -25.57
N GLU A 143 -28.90 -8.32 -26.33
CA GLU A 143 -29.52 -7.53 -27.41
C GLU A 143 -30.21 -6.24 -26.89
N GLU A 144 -30.92 -6.29 -25.75
CA GLU A 144 -31.52 -5.10 -25.12
C GLU A 144 -30.47 -4.09 -24.62
N LYS A 145 -29.30 -4.57 -24.20
CA LYS A 145 -28.22 -3.75 -23.63
C LYS A 145 -27.41 -3.04 -24.72
N GLU A 146 -27.29 -3.63 -25.91
CA GLU A 146 -26.67 -2.97 -27.07
C GLU A 146 -27.56 -1.92 -27.75
N SER A 147 -28.89 -1.99 -27.55
CA SER A 147 -29.84 -0.99 -28.06
C SER A 147 -29.79 0.35 -27.32
N LYS A 148 -29.30 0.38 -26.07
CA LYS A 148 -29.30 1.59 -25.24
C LYS A 148 -28.03 2.42 -25.44
N SER A 149 -28.16 3.74 -25.46
CA SER A 149 -27.02 4.68 -25.45
C SER A 149 -26.12 4.47 -24.22
N LEU A 150 -24.83 4.83 -24.30
CA LEU A 150 -23.91 4.69 -23.16
C LEU A 150 -24.38 5.52 -21.97
N LEU A 151 -24.92 6.71 -22.23
CA LEU A 151 -25.48 7.59 -21.20
C LEU A 151 -26.62 6.91 -20.45
N GLU A 152 -27.56 6.28 -21.16
CA GLU A 152 -28.69 5.58 -20.53
C GLU A 152 -28.20 4.42 -19.66
N GLN A 153 -27.24 3.63 -20.17
CA GLN A 153 -26.65 2.53 -19.41
C GLN A 153 -25.95 3.01 -18.13
N LEU A 154 -25.18 4.11 -18.20
CA LEU A 154 -24.53 4.71 -17.03
C LEU A 154 -25.54 5.25 -16.02
N LYS A 155 -26.61 5.91 -16.48
CA LYS A 155 -27.69 6.38 -15.61
C LYS A 155 -28.41 5.21 -14.92
N ASP A 156 -28.68 4.12 -15.63
CA ASP A 156 -29.31 2.91 -15.09
C ASP A 156 -28.48 2.28 -13.96
N LYS A 157 -27.15 2.24 -14.11
CA LYS A 157 -26.24 1.69 -13.09
C LYS A 157 -25.77 2.71 -12.04
N PHE A 158 -26.09 4.00 -12.18
CA PHE A 158 -25.58 5.05 -11.28
C PHE A 158 -25.90 4.74 -9.81
N LYS A 159 -27.14 4.40 -9.49
CA LYS A 159 -27.53 4.04 -8.10
C LYS A 159 -26.78 2.83 -7.57
N SER A 160 -26.52 1.83 -8.40
CA SER A 160 -25.74 0.64 -8.02
C SER A 160 -24.28 0.99 -7.78
N SER A 161 -23.68 1.84 -8.62
CA SER A 161 -22.32 2.39 -8.41
C SER A 161 -22.22 3.18 -7.10
N GLN A 162 -23.20 4.05 -6.80
CA GLN A 162 -23.27 4.77 -5.52
C GLN A 162 -23.35 3.82 -4.32
N SER A 163 -24.24 2.83 -4.40
CA SER A 163 -24.42 1.82 -3.35
C SER A 163 -23.13 1.02 -3.10
N TYR A 164 -22.46 0.59 -4.17
CA TYR A 164 -21.18 -0.11 -4.09
C TYR A 164 -20.09 0.78 -3.49
N GLY A 165 -19.96 2.01 -3.98
CA GLY A 165 -19.03 3.01 -3.45
C GLY A 165 -19.25 3.29 -1.96
N LEU A 166 -20.51 3.42 -1.52
CA LEU A 166 -20.89 3.61 -0.12
C LEU A 166 -20.51 2.42 0.75
N ASP A 167 -20.81 1.20 0.32
CA ASP A 167 -20.44 0.00 1.08
C ASP A 167 -18.91 -0.12 1.21
N LYS A 168 -18.16 0.09 0.11
CA LYS A 168 -16.70 0.06 0.13
C LYS A 168 -16.11 1.13 1.04
N ILE A 169 -16.57 2.37 0.95
CA ILE A 169 -15.98 3.45 1.74
C ILE A 169 -16.36 3.33 3.22
N ASN A 170 -17.58 2.92 3.55
CA ASN A 170 -17.96 2.68 4.94
C ASN A 170 -17.14 1.54 5.55
N PHE A 171 -16.97 0.44 4.81
CA PHE A 171 -16.13 -0.66 5.24
C PHE A 171 -14.66 -0.27 5.35
N GLY A 172 -14.10 0.37 4.32
CA GLY A 172 -12.72 0.86 4.29
C GLY A 172 -12.44 1.83 5.43
N MET A 173 -13.43 2.66 5.79
CA MET A 173 -13.32 3.51 6.97
C MET A 173 -13.24 2.69 8.26
N ILE A 174 -14.06 1.66 8.45
CA ILE A 174 -14.00 0.81 9.66
C ILE A 174 -12.67 0.05 9.72
N ALA A 175 -12.25 -0.56 8.60
CA ALA A 175 -11.01 -1.32 8.50
C ALA A 175 -9.79 -0.45 8.81
N SER A 176 -9.65 0.71 8.16
CA SER A 176 -8.53 1.63 8.43
C SER A 176 -8.52 2.19 9.85
N THR A 177 -9.69 2.36 10.48
CA THR A 177 -9.76 2.71 11.91
C THR A 177 -9.22 1.59 12.80
N TYR A 178 -9.59 0.34 12.51
CA TYR A 178 -9.05 -0.82 13.20
C TYR A 178 -7.53 -0.94 12.97
N ASP A 179 -7.06 -0.86 11.73
CA ASP A 179 -5.63 -0.99 11.38
C ASP A 179 -4.78 0.09 12.07
N THR A 180 -5.28 1.32 12.13
CA THR A 180 -4.61 2.43 12.83
C THR A 180 -4.57 2.19 14.33
N PHE A 181 -5.70 1.78 14.91
CA PHE A 181 -5.78 1.45 16.34
C PHE A 181 -4.84 0.29 16.69
N GLU A 182 -4.85 -0.78 15.90
CA GLU A 182 -3.97 -1.93 16.06
C GLU A 182 -2.51 -1.51 15.96
N SER A 183 -2.13 -0.72 14.95
CA SER A 183 -0.75 -0.24 14.78
C SER A 183 -0.27 0.59 15.97
N VAL A 184 -1.09 1.53 16.45
CA VAL A 184 -0.76 2.34 17.64
C VAL A 184 -0.71 1.47 18.89
N ALA A 185 -1.65 0.53 19.05
CA ALA A 185 -1.65 -0.40 20.18
C ALA A 185 -0.42 -1.32 20.16
N PHE A 186 -0.01 -1.84 19.00
CA PHE A 186 1.19 -2.68 18.87
C PHE A 186 2.45 -1.94 19.30
N LEU A 187 2.57 -0.67 18.92
CA LEU A 187 3.67 0.19 19.33
C LEU A 187 3.65 0.45 20.84
N LEU A 188 2.51 0.91 21.38
CA LEU A 188 2.39 1.28 22.80
C LEU A 188 2.45 0.07 23.74
N LEU A 189 1.97 -1.09 23.31
CA LEU A 189 2.01 -2.32 24.12
C LEU A 189 3.37 -3.02 24.06
N GLY A 190 4.28 -2.61 23.16
CA GLY A 190 5.56 -3.28 22.99
C GLY A 190 5.44 -4.64 22.32
N ALA A 191 4.53 -4.78 21.34
CA ALA A 191 4.30 -6.04 20.64
C ALA A 191 5.54 -6.55 19.89
N PHE A 192 6.35 -5.64 19.31
CA PHE A 192 7.59 -6.04 18.63
C PHE A 192 8.65 -6.60 19.57
N PRO A 193 9.03 -5.93 20.68
CA PRO A 193 9.95 -6.54 21.65
C PRO A 193 9.40 -7.86 22.23
N TYR A 194 8.08 -7.93 22.50
CA TYR A 194 7.45 -9.17 22.98
C TYR A 194 7.59 -10.33 21.98
N LEU A 195 7.23 -10.11 20.71
CA LEU A 195 7.34 -11.13 19.67
C LEU A 195 8.81 -11.48 19.38
N TRP A 196 9.72 -10.52 19.50
CA TRP A 196 11.16 -10.77 19.40
C TRP A 196 11.63 -11.74 20.50
N ASP A 197 11.29 -11.48 21.77
CA ASP A 197 11.64 -12.36 22.88
C ASP A 197 11.04 -13.77 22.72
N LYS A 198 9.81 -13.87 22.22
CA LYS A 198 9.22 -15.18 21.88
C LYS A 198 9.97 -15.89 20.77
N SER A 199 10.50 -15.15 19.80
CA SER A 199 11.31 -15.70 18.72
C SER A 199 12.64 -16.22 19.22
N VAL A 200 13.31 -15.47 20.10
CA VAL A 200 14.55 -15.88 20.78
C VAL A 200 14.29 -17.13 21.62
N ALA A 201 13.24 -17.15 22.46
CA ALA A 201 12.89 -18.29 23.29
C ALA A 201 12.58 -19.55 22.47
N LEU A 202 11.88 -19.40 21.33
CA LEU A 202 11.59 -20.49 20.42
C LEU A 202 12.87 -21.02 19.74
N GLY A 203 13.71 -20.11 19.23
CA GLY A 203 14.99 -20.45 18.62
C GLY A 203 15.91 -21.21 19.57
N LEU A 204 16.03 -20.73 20.80
CA LEU A 204 16.84 -21.36 21.84
C LEU A 204 16.28 -22.73 22.24
N SER A 205 14.99 -22.81 22.58
CA SER A 205 14.39 -24.05 23.12
C SER A 205 14.24 -25.18 22.09
N LYS A 206 14.06 -24.86 20.80
CA LYS A 206 13.85 -25.86 19.75
C LYS A 206 15.10 -26.19 18.95
N PHE A 207 16.00 -25.22 18.79
CA PHE A 207 17.12 -25.35 17.87
C PHE A 207 18.48 -25.00 18.49
N GLY A 208 18.52 -24.55 19.75
CA GLY A 208 19.74 -24.10 20.41
C GLY A 208 20.31 -22.81 19.83
N TRP A 209 19.50 -22.03 19.10
CA TRP A 209 19.94 -20.80 18.44
C TRP A 209 19.94 -19.62 19.42
N SER A 210 21.04 -18.89 19.45
CA SER A 210 21.21 -17.70 20.30
C SER A 210 20.98 -16.42 19.51
N GLN A 211 20.58 -15.34 20.19
CA GLN A 211 20.37 -14.04 19.54
C GLN A 211 21.67 -13.50 18.91
N SER A 212 22.80 -13.65 19.61
CA SER A 212 24.10 -13.10 19.19
C SER A 212 24.68 -13.82 17.97
N GLU A 213 24.57 -15.15 17.91
CA GLU A 213 25.17 -15.95 16.83
C GLU A 213 24.20 -16.20 15.67
N ASP A 214 22.90 -16.31 15.95
CA ASP A 214 21.88 -16.76 15.01
C ASP A 214 20.79 -15.70 14.70
N GLU A 215 21.11 -14.41 14.88
CA GLU A 215 20.16 -13.29 14.71
C GLU A 215 19.30 -13.39 13.44
N ILE A 216 19.87 -13.78 12.29
CA ILE A 216 19.12 -13.89 11.02
C ILE A 216 18.04 -14.97 11.13
N LYS A 217 18.35 -16.12 11.76
CA LYS A 217 17.38 -17.21 11.95
C LYS A 217 16.27 -16.78 12.90
N ILE A 218 16.63 -16.09 13.99
CA ILE A 218 15.66 -15.50 14.92
C ILE A 218 14.77 -14.46 14.21
N SER A 219 15.35 -13.63 13.34
CA SER A 219 14.62 -12.65 12.53
C SER A 219 13.58 -13.29 11.61
N LEU A 220 13.90 -14.46 11.03
CA LEU A 220 12.95 -15.22 10.22
C LEU A 220 11.80 -15.80 11.05
N ILE A 221 12.08 -16.30 12.25
CA ILE A 221 11.04 -16.75 13.19
C ILE A 221 10.13 -15.58 13.55
N PHE A 222 10.72 -14.44 13.93
CA PHE A 222 10.02 -13.22 14.30
C PHE A 222 9.07 -12.75 13.21
N LEU A 223 9.52 -12.71 11.96
CA LEU A 223 8.67 -12.32 10.84
C LEU A 223 7.61 -13.36 10.50
N GLY A 224 7.89 -14.64 10.70
CA GLY A 224 6.88 -15.69 10.63
C GLY A 224 5.76 -15.44 11.64
N LEU A 225 6.10 -15.12 12.89
CA LEU A 225 5.12 -14.80 13.93
C LEU A 225 4.32 -13.54 13.59
N ILE A 226 4.98 -12.46 13.16
CA ILE A 226 4.30 -11.23 12.71
C ILE A 226 3.35 -11.52 11.54
N THR A 227 3.79 -12.31 10.56
CA THR A 227 2.96 -12.66 9.41
C THR A 227 1.72 -13.46 9.83
N ILE A 228 1.87 -14.40 10.77
CA ILE A 228 0.74 -15.17 11.31
C ILE A 228 -0.24 -14.25 12.03
N VAL A 229 0.25 -13.38 12.92
CA VAL A 229 -0.60 -12.43 13.66
C VAL A 229 -1.35 -11.53 12.68
N GLY A 230 -0.65 -10.89 11.73
CA GLY A 230 -1.27 -10.02 10.73
C GLY A 230 -2.25 -10.76 9.82
N THR A 231 -1.98 -12.01 9.47
CA THR A 231 -2.92 -12.83 8.69
C THR A 231 -4.20 -13.08 9.48
N ILE A 232 -4.09 -13.40 10.78
CA ILE A 232 -5.26 -13.66 11.63
C ILE A 232 -6.10 -12.40 11.82
N THR A 233 -5.47 -11.24 12.02
CA THR A 233 -6.17 -9.97 12.29
C THR A 233 -6.82 -9.40 11.03
N ALA A 234 -6.20 -9.58 9.87
CA ALA A 234 -6.75 -9.15 8.59
C ALA A 234 -7.87 -10.08 8.05
N LEU A 235 -7.82 -11.38 8.36
CA LEU A 235 -8.70 -12.39 7.77
C LEU A 235 -10.22 -12.08 7.91
N PRO A 236 -10.75 -11.61 9.07
CA PRO A 236 -12.16 -11.23 9.17
C PRO A 236 -12.58 -10.13 8.19
N PHE A 237 -11.71 -9.13 7.99
CA PHE A 237 -11.96 -8.02 7.06
C PHE A 237 -11.93 -8.50 5.61
N GLU A 238 -10.95 -9.33 5.24
CA GLU A 238 -10.88 -9.89 3.89
C GLU A 238 -12.09 -10.79 3.55
N ILE A 239 -12.52 -11.62 4.50
CA ILE A 239 -13.72 -12.45 4.36
C ILE A 239 -14.95 -11.56 4.18
N TYR A 240 -15.11 -10.53 5.00
CA TYR A 240 -16.25 -9.62 4.90
C TYR A 240 -16.25 -8.88 3.55
N SER A 241 -15.11 -8.32 3.14
CA SER A 241 -14.96 -7.66 1.85
C SER A 241 -15.36 -8.58 0.71
N THR A 242 -14.84 -9.82 0.69
CA THR A 242 -15.03 -10.76 -0.43
C THR A 242 -16.43 -11.38 -0.44
N PHE A 243 -16.89 -11.89 0.71
CA PHE A 243 -18.11 -12.70 0.79
C PHE A 243 -19.36 -11.93 1.21
N GLN A 244 -19.23 -10.67 1.65
CA GLN A 244 -20.37 -9.79 1.91
C GLN A 244 -20.42 -8.64 0.91
N ILE A 245 -19.39 -7.80 0.82
CA ILE A 245 -19.43 -6.61 -0.05
C ILE A 245 -19.40 -7.01 -1.52
N GLU A 246 -18.33 -7.66 -1.97
CA GLU A 246 -18.17 -8.06 -3.38
C GLU A 246 -19.28 -9.04 -3.81
N LYS A 247 -19.75 -9.90 -2.90
CA LYS A 247 -20.88 -10.80 -3.16
C LYS A 247 -22.21 -10.04 -3.31
N LYS A 248 -22.51 -9.06 -2.44
CA LYS A 248 -23.73 -8.24 -2.50
C LYS A 248 -23.86 -7.51 -3.84
N HIS A 249 -22.73 -7.06 -4.40
CA HIS A 249 -22.68 -6.35 -5.68
C HIS A 249 -22.44 -7.26 -6.89
N GLY A 250 -22.42 -8.59 -6.70
CA GLY A 250 -22.37 -9.57 -7.78
C GLY A 250 -20.97 -9.84 -8.36
N PHE A 251 -19.93 -9.21 -7.80
CA PHE A 251 -18.55 -9.31 -8.26
C PHE A 251 -17.88 -10.62 -7.85
N ASN A 252 -18.07 -11.07 -6.60
CA ASN A 252 -17.38 -12.25 -6.10
C ASN A 252 -17.85 -13.54 -6.80
N LYS A 253 -16.90 -14.28 -7.38
CA LYS A 253 -17.12 -15.62 -7.97
C LYS A 253 -16.37 -16.73 -7.23
N GLN A 254 -15.57 -16.37 -6.21
CA GLN A 254 -14.79 -17.33 -5.42
C GLN A 254 -15.68 -18.14 -4.47
N THR A 255 -15.33 -19.40 -4.27
CA THR A 255 -15.82 -20.21 -3.14
C THR A 255 -14.90 -20.02 -1.94
N TYR A 256 -15.38 -20.32 -0.73
CA TYR A 256 -14.53 -20.35 0.47
C TYR A 256 -13.32 -21.28 0.30
N GLY A 257 -13.51 -22.45 -0.31
CA GLY A 257 -12.42 -23.40 -0.58
C GLY A 257 -11.33 -22.81 -1.47
N LEU A 258 -11.70 -22.11 -2.55
CA LEU A 258 -10.74 -21.42 -3.40
C LEU A 258 -10.04 -20.28 -2.66
N PHE A 259 -10.80 -19.47 -1.91
CA PHE A 259 -10.26 -18.36 -1.13
C PHE A 259 -9.18 -18.81 -0.13
N PHE A 260 -9.48 -19.80 0.71
CA PHE A 260 -8.50 -20.30 1.68
C PHE A 260 -7.33 -21.04 1.03
N THR A 261 -7.56 -21.75 -0.07
CA THR A 261 -6.49 -22.39 -0.84
C THR A 261 -5.53 -21.33 -1.40
N ASP A 262 -6.06 -20.24 -1.97
CA ASP A 262 -5.26 -19.14 -2.48
C ASP A 262 -4.48 -18.45 -1.35
N LYS A 263 -5.09 -18.26 -0.17
CA LYS A 263 -4.39 -17.70 0.99
C LYS A 263 -3.24 -18.57 1.49
N ILE A 264 -3.45 -19.88 1.65
CA ILE A 264 -2.39 -20.80 2.05
C ILE A 264 -1.28 -20.84 1.01
N LYS A 265 -1.62 -20.94 -0.29
CA LYS A 265 -0.64 -20.89 -1.37
C LYS A 265 0.17 -19.60 -1.35
N SER A 266 -0.49 -18.46 -1.15
CA SER A 266 0.16 -17.15 -1.06
C SER A 266 1.11 -17.08 0.13
N LEU A 267 0.71 -17.56 1.31
CA LEU A 267 1.55 -17.59 2.50
C LEU A 267 2.79 -18.47 2.31
N ILE A 268 2.62 -19.66 1.72
CA ILE A 268 3.73 -20.56 1.39
C ILE A 268 4.70 -19.87 0.43
N LEU A 269 4.18 -19.29 -0.66
CA LEU A 269 5.02 -18.64 -1.67
C LEU A 269 5.77 -17.42 -1.11
N THR A 270 5.08 -16.57 -0.36
CA THR A 270 5.68 -15.43 0.33
C THR A 270 6.77 -15.89 1.30
N SER A 271 6.57 -17.00 2.01
CA SER A 271 7.60 -17.55 2.91
C SER A 271 8.80 -18.11 2.14
N LEU A 272 8.56 -18.85 1.05
CA LEU A 272 9.60 -19.48 0.23
C LEU A 272 10.45 -18.47 -0.55
N ILE A 273 9.88 -17.33 -0.93
CA ILE A 273 10.61 -16.27 -1.64
C ILE A 273 11.12 -15.22 -0.66
N GLY A 274 10.25 -14.71 0.21
CA GLY A 274 10.54 -13.64 1.15
C GLY A 274 11.52 -14.04 2.25
N GLY A 275 11.46 -15.28 2.74
CA GLY A 275 12.39 -15.79 3.75
C GLY A 275 13.85 -15.75 3.27
N PRO A 276 14.20 -16.44 2.16
CA PRO A 276 15.54 -16.38 1.59
C PRO A 276 15.96 -14.97 1.16
N PHE A 277 15.05 -14.20 0.55
CA PHE A 277 15.30 -12.81 0.17
C PHE A 277 15.75 -11.99 1.38
N LEU A 278 15.01 -12.07 2.48
CA LEU A 278 15.33 -11.31 3.67
C LEU A 278 16.58 -11.83 4.37
N ALA A 279 16.76 -13.14 4.47
CA ALA A 279 17.98 -13.72 5.04
C ALA A 279 19.22 -13.20 4.33
N LEU A 280 19.17 -13.12 2.99
CA LEU A 280 20.24 -12.55 2.19
C LEU A 280 20.36 -11.03 2.37
N LEU A 281 19.25 -10.29 2.43
CA LEU A 281 19.25 -8.85 2.70
C LEU A 281 19.96 -8.54 4.03
N LEU A 282 19.54 -9.19 5.12
CA LEU A 282 20.12 -9.02 6.45
C LEU A 282 21.59 -9.42 6.47
N LYS A 283 21.95 -10.50 5.77
CA LYS A 283 23.35 -10.93 5.62
C LYS A 283 24.19 -9.86 4.92
N ILE A 284 23.68 -9.24 3.84
CA ILE A 284 24.37 -8.17 3.13
C ILE A 284 24.55 -6.94 4.03
N ILE A 285 23.52 -6.54 4.78
CA ILE A 285 23.61 -5.41 5.71
C ILE A 285 24.69 -5.67 6.76
N LYS A 286 24.68 -6.85 7.39
CA LYS A 286 25.63 -7.22 8.44
C LYS A 286 27.07 -7.39 7.94
N ALA A 287 27.27 -7.84 6.69
CA ALA A 287 28.59 -8.08 6.12
C ALA A 287 29.15 -6.91 5.30
N GLY A 288 28.32 -5.94 4.91
CA GLY A 288 28.65 -4.92 3.92
C GLY A 288 29.48 -3.73 4.43
N GLY A 289 29.74 -3.63 5.74
CA GLY A 289 30.47 -2.51 6.34
C GLY A 289 29.81 -1.14 6.05
N ASP A 290 30.60 -0.07 6.02
CA ASP A 290 30.09 1.31 5.90
C ASP A 290 29.31 1.57 4.59
N TYR A 291 29.58 0.78 3.55
CA TYR A 291 28.95 0.91 2.23
C TYR A 291 27.88 -0.15 1.95
N PHE A 292 27.36 -0.82 3.00
CA PHE A 292 26.38 -1.90 2.82
C PHE A 292 25.17 -1.50 1.97
N TYR A 293 24.75 -0.23 2.06
CA TYR A 293 23.60 0.31 1.32
C TYR A 293 23.77 0.22 -0.20
N ILE A 294 25.01 0.28 -0.72
CA ILE A 294 25.29 0.09 -2.15
C ILE A 294 25.08 -1.36 -2.55
N TYR A 295 25.56 -2.31 -1.73
CA TYR A 295 25.37 -3.74 -1.98
C TYR A 295 23.90 -4.15 -1.86
N VAL A 296 23.19 -3.60 -0.86
CA VAL A 296 21.74 -3.77 -0.74
C VAL A 296 21.03 -3.21 -1.95
N TRP A 297 21.37 -2.00 -2.40
CA TRP A 297 20.77 -1.42 -3.59
C TRP A 297 20.99 -2.28 -4.85
N GLY A 298 22.22 -2.77 -5.06
CA GLY A 298 22.52 -3.71 -6.15
C GLY A 298 21.73 -5.02 -6.04
N PHE A 299 21.60 -5.56 -4.83
CA PHE A 299 20.77 -6.74 -4.57
C PHE A 299 19.29 -6.49 -4.87
N MET A 300 18.74 -5.36 -4.40
CA MET A 300 17.34 -4.95 -4.65
C MET A 300 17.08 -4.74 -6.14
N PHE A 301 18.04 -4.17 -6.88
CA PHE A 301 17.96 -4.00 -8.32
C PHE A 301 17.84 -5.36 -9.03
N VAL A 302 18.78 -6.27 -8.77
CA VAL A 302 18.79 -7.61 -9.37
C VAL A 302 17.53 -8.38 -8.99
N PHE A 303 17.14 -8.33 -7.72
CA PHE A 303 15.93 -8.98 -7.24
C PHE A 303 14.67 -8.39 -7.90
N SER A 304 14.59 -7.07 -8.09
CA SER A 304 13.47 -6.42 -8.78
C SER A 304 13.35 -6.91 -10.22
N VAL A 305 14.45 -6.93 -10.98
CA VAL A 305 14.47 -7.43 -12.37
C VAL A 305 14.07 -8.92 -12.43
N PHE A 306 14.58 -9.71 -11.49
CA PHE A 306 14.22 -11.11 -11.35
C PHE A 306 12.71 -11.28 -11.10
N MET A 307 12.15 -10.56 -10.12
CA MET A 307 10.72 -10.65 -9.78
C MET A 307 9.80 -10.13 -10.89
N MET A 308 10.19 -9.09 -11.62
CA MET A 308 9.44 -8.62 -12.80
C MET A 308 9.27 -9.72 -13.87
N THR A 309 10.18 -10.69 -13.91
CA THR A 309 10.09 -11.85 -14.81
C THR A 309 9.36 -13.02 -14.15
N ILE A 310 9.70 -13.34 -12.90
CA ILE A 310 9.19 -14.52 -12.19
C ILE A 310 7.72 -14.39 -11.82
N VAL A 311 7.27 -13.19 -11.44
CA VAL A 311 5.87 -12.98 -11.04
C VAL A 311 4.89 -13.38 -12.15
N PRO A 312 4.93 -12.81 -13.36
CA PRO A 312 3.96 -13.14 -14.39
C PRO A 312 4.22 -14.50 -15.08
N VAL A 313 5.45 -15.02 -15.05
CA VAL A 313 5.81 -16.28 -15.74
C VAL A 313 5.59 -17.53 -14.87
N VAL A 314 5.81 -17.41 -13.56
CA VAL A 314 5.81 -18.56 -12.64
C VAL A 314 4.73 -18.41 -11.57
N ILE A 315 4.66 -17.24 -10.93
CA ILE A 315 3.76 -17.05 -9.77
C ILE A 315 2.30 -16.94 -10.23
N MET A 316 1.98 -16.03 -11.14
CA MET A 316 0.59 -15.84 -11.58
C MET A 316 -0.04 -17.12 -12.17
N PRO A 317 0.66 -17.94 -12.98
CA PRO A 317 0.12 -19.22 -13.45
C PRO A 317 -0.17 -20.27 -12.36
N MET A 318 0.36 -20.12 -11.14
CA MET A 318 -0.02 -20.99 -10.01
C MET A 318 -1.43 -20.69 -9.47
N PHE A 319 -1.94 -19.48 -9.74
CA PHE A 319 -3.25 -19.01 -9.28
C PHE A 319 -4.30 -19.00 -10.39
N ASN A 320 -3.88 -18.70 -11.62
CA ASN A 320 -4.76 -18.50 -12.76
C ASN A 320 -4.35 -19.39 -13.94
N LYS A 321 -5.33 -19.82 -14.72
CA LYS A 321 -5.13 -20.56 -15.96
C LYS A 321 -4.82 -19.57 -17.07
N TYR A 322 -3.76 -19.86 -17.82
CA TYR A 322 -3.36 -19.09 -19.00
C TYR A 322 -3.57 -19.97 -20.22
N GLU A 323 -4.41 -19.52 -21.14
CA GLU A 323 -4.65 -20.19 -22.42
C GLU A 323 -4.23 -19.27 -23.57
N PRO A 324 -3.66 -19.80 -24.67
CA PRO A 324 -3.43 -18.98 -25.84
C PRO A 324 -4.74 -18.36 -26.34
N LEU A 325 -4.72 -17.08 -26.75
CA LEU A 325 -5.89 -16.47 -27.35
C LEU A 325 -6.32 -17.30 -28.58
N PRO A 326 -7.61 -17.67 -28.71
CA PRO A 326 -8.13 -18.42 -29.85
C PRO A 326 -7.80 -17.73 -31.19
N GLU A 327 -7.66 -18.52 -32.24
CA GLU A 327 -7.53 -17.98 -33.60
C GLU A 327 -8.80 -17.21 -33.98
N GLY A 328 -8.64 -16.06 -34.63
CA GLY A 328 -9.77 -15.22 -35.02
C GLY A 328 -9.37 -13.79 -35.39
N GLY A 329 -10.37 -12.98 -35.74
CA GLY A 329 -10.18 -11.59 -36.16
C GLY A 329 -9.46 -10.74 -35.10
N LEU A 330 -9.86 -10.86 -33.83
CA LEU A 330 -9.25 -10.11 -32.72
C LEU A 330 -7.74 -10.40 -32.61
N LYS A 331 -7.35 -11.69 -32.62
CA LYS A 331 -5.94 -12.09 -32.55
C LYS A 331 -5.11 -11.48 -33.68
N LYS A 332 -5.60 -11.58 -34.92
CA LYS A 332 -4.93 -11.00 -36.10
C LYS A 332 -4.77 -9.48 -35.96
N SER A 333 -5.82 -8.78 -35.51
CA SER A 333 -5.78 -7.33 -35.32
C SER A 333 -4.81 -6.91 -34.21
N ILE A 334 -4.71 -7.67 -33.12
CA ILE A 334 -3.73 -7.41 -32.05
C ILE A 334 -2.30 -7.57 -32.58
N TYR A 335 -2.02 -8.63 -33.34
CA TYR A 335 -0.70 -8.81 -33.96
C TYR A 335 -0.38 -7.69 -34.95
N LYS A 336 -1.35 -7.25 -35.76
CA LYS A 336 -1.19 -6.11 -36.68
C LYS A 336 -0.89 -4.81 -35.94
N LEU A 337 -1.57 -4.55 -34.83
CA LEU A 337 -1.31 -3.38 -33.99
C LEU A 337 0.09 -3.44 -33.35
N ALA A 338 0.47 -4.61 -32.81
CA ALA A 338 1.80 -4.82 -32.25
C ALA A 338 2.89 -4.61 -33.30
N ASP A 339 2.71 -5.12 -34.52
CA ASP A 339 3.66 -4.96 -35.64
C ASP A 339 3.78 -3.50 -36.07
N ARG A 340 2.66 -2.78 -36.22
CA ARG A 340 2.62 -1.33 -36.50
C ARG A 340 3.45 -0.53 -35.48
N LEU A 341 3.40 -0.94 -34.21
CA LEU A 341 4.11 -0.28 -33.11
C LEU A 341 5.54 -0.80 -32.90
N GLN A 342 5.95 -1.81 -33.67
CA GLN A 342 7.19 -2.57 -33.50
C GLN A 342 7.33 -3.17 -32.10
N TYR A 343 6.20 -3.54 -31.49
CA TYR A 343 6.16 -4.24 -30.22
C TYR A 343 6.48 -5.72 -30.47
N PRO A 344 7.54 -6.29 -29.87
CA PRO A 344 8.00 -7.65 -30.16
C PRO A 344 7.12 -8.70 -29.45
N LEU A 345 5.83 -8.74 -29.79
CA LEU A 345 4.84 -9.64 -29.25
C LEU A 345 5.16 -11.09 -29.63
N LYS A 346 5.44 -11.93 -28.63
CA LYS A 346 5.71 -13.37 -28.83
C LYS A 346 4.51 -14.24 -28.53
N LYS A 347 3.75 -13.92 -27.48
CA LYS A 347 2.61 -14.73 -27.05
C LYS A 347 1.48 -13.84 -26.54
N LEU A 348 0.26 -14.26 -26.82
CA LEU A 348 -0.97 -13.60 -26.44
C LEU A 348 -1.85 -14.62 -25.71
N PHE A 349 -2.24 -14.29 -24.49
CA PHE A 349 -2.97 -15.19 -23.59
C PHE A 349 -4.31 -14.60 -23.17
N VAL A 350 -5.24 -15.50 -22.85
CA VAL A 350 -6.42 -15.24 -22.05
C VAL A 350 -6.20 -15.83 -20.67
N MET A 351 -6.56 -15.06 -19.64
CA MET A 351 -6.51 -15.48 -18.25
C MET A 351 -7.94 -15.60 -17.70
N ASP A 352 -8.19 -16.64 -16.90
CA ASP A 352 -9.48 -16.93 -16.25
C ASP A 352 -9.79 -16.01 -15.05
N GLY A 353 -9.83 -14.70 -15.29
CA GLY A 353 -10.16 -13.70 -14.27
C GLY A 353 -11.55 -13.92 -13.65
N SER A 354 -12.49 -14.41 -14.46
CA SER A 354 -13.86 -14.77 -14.05
C SER A 354 -13.93 -15.79 -12.91
N LYS A 355 -12.88 -16.60 -12.71
CA LYS A 355 -12.79 -17.56 -11.61
C LYS A 355 -12.84 -16.89 -10.23
N ARG A 356 -12.47 -15.60 -10.15
CA ARG A 356 -12.39 -14.86 -8.88
C ARG A 356 -13.35 -13.69 -8.82
N SER A 357 -13.42 -12.92 -9.90
CA SER A 357 -14.26 -11.74 -9.93
C SER A 357 -14.78 -11.48 -11.34
N SER A 358 -15.88 -10.75 -11.47
CA SER A 358 -16.32 -10.22 -12.76
C SER A 358 -15.59 -8.92 -13.18
N HIS A 359 -14.51 -8.54 -12.49
CA HIS A 359 -13.70 -7.39 -12.89
C HIS A 359 -12.87 -7.69 -14.13
N SER A 360 -12.71 -6.66 -14.97
CA SER A 360 -11.99 -6.73 -16.23
C SER A 360 -10.67 -6.02 -16.18
N ASN A 361 -9.67 -6.60 -16.85
CA ASN A 361 -8.35 -6.01 -16.99
C ASN A 361 -7.61 -6.58 -18.21
N ALA A 362 -6.55 -5.91 -18.62
CA ALA A 362 -5.54 -6.39 -19.54
C ALA A 362 -4.18 -5.91 -19.04
N PHE A 363 -3.13 -6.67 -19.29
CA PHE A 363 -1.79 -6.22 -18.95
C PHE A 363 -0.75 -6.84 -19.86
N MET A 364 0.43 -6.24 -19.84
CA MET A 364 1.57 -6.65 -20.64
C MET A 364 2.76 -6.95 -19.76
N PHE A 365 3.58 -7.92 -20.17
CA PHE A 365 4.80 -8.24 -19.45
C PHE A 365 5.86 -8.86 -20.36
N GLY A 366 7.06 -9.05 -19.79
CA GLY A 366 8.19 -9.69 -20.45
C GLY A 366 9.35 -8.74 -20.72
N PHE A 367 10.54 -9.31 -20.94
CA PHE A 367 11.79 -8.58 -21.10
C PHE A 367 12.32 -8.68 -22.52
N GLY A 368 12.97 -7.60 -23.00
CA GLY A 368 13.55 -7.55 -24.35
C GLY A 368 12.56 -7.92 -25.46
N SER A 369 12.94 -8.90 -26.28
CA SER A 369 12.18 -9.41 -27.42
C SER A 369 11.11 -10.45 -27.06
N ASN A 370 10.93 -10.79 -25.78
CA ASN A 370 9.97 -11.79 -25.33
C ASN A 370 8.76 -11.15 -24.64
N LYS A 371 8.07 -10.27 -25.36
CA LYS A 371 6.89 -9.56 -24.85
C LYS A 371 5.62 -10.39 -24.96
N ARG A 372 4.73 -10.23 -23.99
CA ARG A 372 3.47 -10.95 -23.89
C ARG A 372 2.34 -9.99 -23.51
N ILE A 373 1.15 -10.31 -23.97
CA ILE A 373 -0.10 -9.63 -23.63
C ILE A 373 -1.03 -10.67 -22.99
N VAL A 374 -1.72 -10.26 -21.93
CA VAL A 374 -2.73 -11.07 -21.23
C VAL A 374 -4.02 -10.29 -21.20
N LEU A 375 -5.09 -10.90 -21.70
CA LEU A 375 -6.45 -10.39 -21.61
C LEU A 375 -7.21 -11.18 -20.56
N PHE A 376 -8.02 -10.51 -19.74
CA PHE A 376 -8.97 -11.23 -18.90
C PHE A 376 -10.14 -11.70 -19.78
N ASP A 377 -10.64 -12.89 -19.51
CA ASP A 377 -11.88 -13.40 -20.11
C ASP A 377 -13.06 -12.43 -19.92
N THR A 378 -13.20 -11.87 -18.72
CA THR A 378 -14.21 -10.85 -18.39
C THR A 378 -14.13 -9.60 -19.27
N LEU A 379 -12.91 -9.16 -19.65
CA LEU A 379 -12.75 -8.03 -20.54
C LEU A 379 -13.32 -8.35 -21.92
N MET A 380 -13.02 -9.54 -22.44
CA MET A 380 -13.50 -9.99 -23.75
C MET A 380 -15.02 -10.18 -23.80
N GLU A 381 -15.66 -10.44 -22.66
CA GLU A 381 -17.11 -10.53 -22.56
C GLU A 381 -17.82 -9.17 -22.52
N GLN A 382 -17.11 -8.11 -22.08
CA GLN A 382 -17.70 -6.81 -21.76
C GLN A 382 -17.50 -5.75 -22.85
N VAL A 383 -16.41 -5.84 -23.62
CA VAL A 383 -16.07 -4.88 -24.67
C VAL A 383 -15.86 -5.58 -26.01
N ASN A 384 -16.15 -4.88 -27.10
CA ASN A 384 -16.04 -5.45 -28.44
C ASN A 384 -14.59 -5.41 -28.96
N PRO A 385 -14.25 -6.14 -30.05
CA PRO A 385 -12.87 -6.21 -30.54
C PRO A 385 -12.21 -4.85 -30.85
N PRO A 386 -12.89 -3.86 -31.49
CA PRO A 386 -12.32 -2.51 -31.66
C PRO A 386 -11.99 -1.81 -30.33
N GLU A 387 -12.86 -1.90 -29.33
CA GLU A 387 -12.63 -1.35 -27.99
C GLU A 387 -11.43 -2.03 -27.30
N ILE A 388 -11.28 -3.35 -27.45
CA ILE A 388 -10.11 -4.09 -26.94
C ILE A 388 -8.82 -3.56 -27.60
N LEU A 389 -8.82 -3.30 -28.91
CA LEU A 389 -7.66 -2.74 -29.60
C LEU A 389 -7.32 -1.33 -29.10
N ALA A 390 -8.33 -0.52 -28.80
CA ALA A 390 -8.15 0.82 -28.26
C ALA A 390 -7.53 0.79 -26.85
N ILE A 391 -8.01 -0.11 -26.00
CA ILE A 391 -7.44 -0.36 -24.66
C ILE A 391 -6.01 -0.87 -24.79
N LEU A 392 -5.74 -1.81 -25.70
CA LEU A 392 -4.37 -2.27 -25.96
C LEU A 392 -3.49 -1.17 -26.56
N GLY A 393 -4.05 -0.23 -27.33
CA GLY A 393 -3.36 0.96 -27.80
C GLY A 393 -2.88 1.82 -26.63
N HIS A 394 -3.73 2.03 -25.63
CA HIS A 394 -3.38 2.71 -24.37
C HIS A 394 -2.28 1.95 -23.60
N GLU A 395 -2.45 0.64 -23.40
CA GLU A 395 -1.44 -0.20 -22.75
C GLU A 395 -0.09 -0.11 -23.47
N LEU A 396 -0.08 -0.26 -24.80
CA LEU A 396 1.12 -0.15 -25.63
C LEU A 396 1.71 1.27 -25.62
N GLY A 397 0.89 2.29 -25.34
CA GLY A 397 1.33 3.65 -25.03
C GLY A 397 2.25 3.69 -23.81
N HIS A 398 1.90 3.02 -22.71
CA HIS A 398 2.79 2.92 -21.54
C HIS A 398 4.14 2.31 -21.87
N TRP A 399 4.16 1.30 -22.74
CA TRP A 399 5.41 0.71 -23.21
C TRP A 399 6.20 1.67 -24.10
N LYS A 400 5.54 2.29 -25.09
CA LYS A 400 6.18 3.13 -26.10
C LYS A 400 6.75 4.42 -25.50
N LEU A 401 6.04 5.01 -24.54
CA LEU A 401 6.44 6.21 -23.81
C LEU A 401 7.42 5.90 -22.66
N GLY A 402 7.75 4.62 -22.43
CA GLY A 402 8.73 4.22 -21.44
C GLY A 402 8.26 4.31 -19.99
N HIS A 403 6.95 4.44 -19.72
CA HIS A 403 6.41 4.60 -18.36
C HIS A 403 6.84 3.47 -17.42
N THR A 404 6.83 2.21 -17.87
CA THR A 404 7.31 1.08 -17.05
C THR A 404 8.79 1.20 -16.69
N LEU A 405 9.62 1.67 -17.62
CA LEU A 405 11.05 1.83 -17.40
C LEU A 405 11.33 3.02 -16.48
N THR A 406 10.63 4.14 -16.68
CA THR A 406 10.69 5.31 -15.82
C THR A 406 10.29 4.95 -14.39
N ASN A 407 9.15 4.28 -14.19
CA ASN A 407 8.72 3.81 -12.88
C ASN A 407 9.77 2.89 -12.23
N PHE A 408 10.34 1.95 -12.99
CA PHE A 408 11.40 1.09 -12.48
C PHE A 408 12.59 1.92 -11.95
N PHE A 409 13.12 2.86 -12.73
CA PHE A 409 14.25 3.69 -12.28
C PHE A 409 13.90 4.59 -11.10
N VAL A 410 12.71 5.17 -11.07
CA VAL A 410 12.23 5.97 -9.93
C VAL A 410 12.20 5.11 -8.66
N THR A 411 11.70 3.86 -8.74
CA THR A 411 11.75 2.91 -7.62
C THR A 411 13.18 2.55 -7.22
N GLN A 412 14.12 2.40 -8.17
CA GLN A 412 15.52 2.13 -7.84
C GLN A 412 16.19 3.32 -7.13
N VAL A 413 15.90 4.55 -7.53
CA VAL A 413 16.37 5.76 -6.86
C VAL A 413 15.80 5.84 -5.44
N TYR A 414 14.50 5.55 -5.28
CA TYR A 414 13.86 5.47 -3.97
C TYR A 414 14.54 4.45 -3.05
N PHE A 415 14.77 3.21 -3.51
CA PHE A 415 15.46 2.22 -2.68
C PHE A 415 16.89 2.63 -2.34
N GLY A 416 17.63 3.19 -3.29
CA GLY A 416 18.98 3.70 -3.05
C GLY A 416 19.00 4.79 -1.97
N ALA A 417 18.07 5.76 -2.07
CA ALA A 417 17.91 6.82 -1.07
C ALA A 417 17.50 6.27 0.30
N ALA A 418 16.46 5.42 0.35
CA ALA A 418 15.96 4.84 1.59
C ALA A 418 17.05 4.06 2.34
N PHE A 419 17.79 3.19 1.66
CA PHE A 419 18.87 2.42 2.29
C PHE A 419 20.10 3.26 2.64
N TYR A 420 20.37 4.33 1.88
CA TYR A 420 21.38 5.32 2.27
C TYR A 420 20.99 6.01 3.58
N PHE A 421 19.76 6.53 3.71
CA PHE A 421 19.30 7.15 4.95
C PHE A 421 19.22 6.14 6.11
N PHE A 422 18.82 4.91 5.85
CA PHE A 422 18.87 3.83 6.83
C PHE A 422 20.30 3.61 7.36
N SER A 423 21.32 3.66 6.49
CA SER A 423 22.72 3.52 6.90
C SER A 423 23.18 4.58 7.92
N LEU A 424 22.53 5.74 7.96
CA LEU A 424 22.86 6.83 8.89
C LEU A 424 22.32 6.59 10.31
N CYS A 425 21.30 5.73 10.48
CA CYS A 425 20.60 5.58 11.75
C CYS A 425 20.44 4.14 12.25
N TYR A 426 20.76 3.12 11.46
CA TYR A 426 20.53 1.71 11.83
C TYR A 426 21.34 1.23 13.05
N THR A 427 22.35 1.97 13.49
CA THR A 427 23.15 1.70 14.70
C THR A 427 22.74 2.56 15.90
N SER A 428 21.76 3.46 15.74
CA SER A 428 21.34 4.41 16.77
C SER A 428 20.58 3.70 17.89
N ARG A 429 21.23 3.51 19.05
CA ARG A 429 20.59 2.88 20.23
C ARG A 429 19.36 3.64 20.71
N ASP A 430 19.36 4.97 20.62
CA ASP A 430 18.22 5.81 21.01
C ASP A 430 16.96 5.49 20.21
N LEU A 431 17.11 5.13 18.94
CA LEU A 431 15.98 4.71 18.10
C LEU A 431 15.42 3.37 18.59
N TYR A 432 16.26 2.40 18.95
CA TYR A 432 15.79 1.10 19.44
C TYR A 432 15.16 1.19 20.83
N SER A 433 15.79 1.92 21.75
CA SER A 433 15.33 2.08 23.12
C SER A 433 13.97 2.79 23.20
N ALA A 434 13.70 3.74 22.30
CA ALA A 434 12.40 4.39 22.14
C ALA A 434 11.24 3.40 21.94
N PHE A 435 11.50 2.27 21.29
CA PHE A 435 10.52 1.23 20.98
C PHE A 435 10.72 -0.04 21.82
N GLY A 436 11.41 0.08 22.96
CA GLY A 436 11.53 -1.00 23.95
C GLY A 436 12.61 -2.03 23.64
N PHE A 437 13.54 -1.75 22.72
CA PHE A 437 14.71 -2.58 22.45
C PHE A 437 15.96 -1.95 23.08
N ASP A 438 16.19 -2.23 24.37
CA ASP A 438 17.29 -1.64 25.16
C ASP A 438 18.16 -2.70 25.86
N ASP A 439 18.26 -3.90 25.28
CA ASP A 439 19.15 -4.93 25.81
C ASP A 439 20.64 -4.52 25.63
N PRO A 440 21.39 -4.26 26.72
CA PRO A 440 22.78 -3.83 26.61
C PRO A 440 23.72 -4.99 26.29
N THR A 441 23.26 -6.25 26.45
CA THR A 441 24.07 -7.47 26.33
C THR A 441 24.17 -7.97 24.90
N ASN A 442 23.18 -7.64 24.06
CA ASN A 442 23.13 -8.04 22.66
C ASN A 442 23.09 -6.81 21.72
N PRO A 443 23.64 -6.92 20.50
CA PRO A 443 23.48 -5.87 19.51
C PRO A 443 22.00 -5.73 19.11
N PRO A 444 21.53 -4.51 18.79
CA PRO A 444 20.19 -4.30 18.29
C PRO A 444 19.92 -5.12 17.01
N PRO A 445 18.79 -5.84 16.90
CA PRO A 445 18.54 -6.66 15.73
C PRO A 445 18.37 -5.83 14.45
N THR A 446 19.02 -6.26 13.38
CA THR A 446 19.04 -5.55 12.09
C THR A 446 17.63 -5.46 11.48
N VAL A 447 16.84 -6.53 11.59
CA VAL A 447 15.45 -6.57 11.09
C VAL A 447 14.56 -5.55 11.81
N ILE A 448 14.77 -5.37 13.10
CA ILE A 448 14.03 -4.39 13.92
C ILE A 448 14.41 -2.98 13.49
N GLY A 449 15.70 -2.73 13.25
CA GLY A 449 16.17 -1.45 12.72
C GLY A 449 15.51 -1.08 11.40
N LEU A 450 15.44 -2.04 10.46
CA LEU A 450 14.74 -1.85 9.19
C LEU A 450 13.28 -1.47 9.40
N MET A 451 12.55 -2.25 10.22
CA MET A 451 11.14 -2.01 10.47
C MET A 451 10.89 -0.65 11.12
N LEU A 452 11.65 -0.32 12.18
CA LEU A 452 11.54 0.96 12.86
C LEU A 452 11.86 2.11 11.91
N PHE A 453 12.93 2.02 11.12
CA PHE A 453 13.26 3.06 10.14
C PHE A 453 12.12 3.33 9.17
N PHE A 454 11.58 2.29 8.53
CA PHE A 454 10.52 2.45 7.53
C PHE A 454 9.19 2.91 8.13
N GLN A 455 8.86 2.48 9.34
CA GLN A 455 7.59 2.82 10.01
C GLN A 455 7.61 4.17 10.72
N THR A 456 8.79 4.70 11.03
CA THR A 456 8.92 5.91 11.86
C THR A 456 9.58 7.04 11.07
N LEU A 457 10.89 6.96 10.84
CA LEU A 457 11.70 8.02 10.23
C LEU A 457 11.38 8.24 8.76
N TRP A 458 11.14 7.15 8.01
CA TRP A 458 10.88 7.21 6.58
C TRP A 458 9.40 7.43 6.24
N ALA A 459 8.47 7.13 7.16
CA ALA A 459 7.04 7.19 6.90
C ALA A 459 6.54 8.57 6.39
N PRO A 460 7.02 9.72 6.90
CA PRO A 460 6.66 11.03 6.33
C PRO A 460 7.15 11.23 4.90
N VAL A 461 8.38 10.78 4.60
CA VAL A 461 8.94 10.83 3.24
C VAL A 461 8.11 9.96 2.30
N ASP A 462 7.74 8.77 2.75
CA ASP A 462 6.94 7.82 1.98
C ASP A 462 5.55 8.38 1.65
N LYS A 463 4.88 9.04 2.60
CA LYS A 463 3.57 9.68 2.35
C LYS A 463 3.62 10.78 1.31
N VAL A 464 4.64 11.66 1.38
CA VAL A 464 4.82 12.73 0.38
C VAL A 464 5.16 12.13 -0.98
N LEU A 465 6.08 11.18 -1.02
CA LEU A 465 6.50 10.57 -2.28
C LEU A 465 5.37 9.77 -2.92
N SER A 466 4.60 9.02 -2.14
CA SER A 466 3.43 8.28 -2.62
C SER A 466 2.44 9.22 -3.33
N PHE A 467 2.16 10.38 -2.74
CA PHE A 467 1.31 11.40 -3.40
C PHE A 467 1.91 11.91 -4.71
N VAL A 468 3.21 12.21 -4.74
CA VAL A 468 3.91 12.64 -5.97
C VAL A 468 3.85 11.56 -7.05
N LEU A 469 4.05 10.29 -6.68
CA LEU A 469 3.97 9.16 -7.60
C LEU A 469 2.54 8.94 -8.11
N THR A 470 1.51 9.18 -7.30
CA THR A 470 0.11 9.19 -7.75
C THR A 470 -0.12 10.24 -8.83
N ILE A 471 0.38 11.46 -8.65
CA ILE A 471 0.29 12.52 -9.68
C ILE A 471 1.04 12.11 -10.95
N PHE A 472 2.25 11.56 -10.81
CA PHE A 472 3.04 11.09 -11.95
C PHE A 472 2.32 9.97 -12.71
N SER A 473 1.71 9.03 -12.00
CA SER A 473 0.88 7.98 -12.59
C SER A 473 -0.28 8.57 -13.40
N ARG A 474 -1.02 9.55 -12.85
CA ARG A 474 -2.10 10.23 -13.56
C ARG A 474 -1.62 10.90 -14.85
N HIS A 475 -0.43 11.51 -14.83
CA HIS A 475 0.16 12.09 -16.04
C HIS A 475 0.47 11.02 -17.11
N CYS A 476 1.02 9.88 -16.69
CA CYS A 476 1.29 8.75 -17.57
C CYS A 476 0.00 8.22 -18.23
N GLU A 477 -1.11 8.18 -17.50
CA GLU A 477 -2.42 7.76 -18.01
C GLU A 477 -2.95 8.68 -19.11
N PHE A 478 -2.89 10.00 -18.91
CA PHE A 478 -3.30 10.95 -19.95
C PHE A 478 -2.41 10.86 -21.20
N ALA A 479 -1.10 10.66 -21.03
CA ALA A 479 -0.18 10.47 -22.15
C ALA A 479 -0.45 9.15 -22.91
N ALA A 480 -0.83 8.08 -22.21
CA ALA A 480 -1.23 6.81 -22.81
C ALA A 480 -2.59 6.91 -23.53
N ASP A 481 -3.54 7.67 -23.00
CA ASP A 481 -4.80 8.01 -23.67
C ASP A 481 -4.54 8.79 -24.97
N GLU A 482 -3.72 9.84 -24.90
CA GLU A 482 -3.32 10.64 -26.07
C GLU A 482 -2.66 9.76 -27.14
N PHE A 483 -1.77 8.85 -26.73
CA PHE A 483 -1.14 7.90 -27.65
C PHE A 483 -2.16 7.00 -28.37
N SER A 484 -3.16 6.49 -27.67
CA SER A 484 -4.21 5.67 -28.30
C SER A 484 -5.11 6.49 -29.24
N VAL A 485 -5.41 7.74 -28.87
CA VAL A 485 -6.12 8.71 -29.72
C VAL A 485 -5.31 9.01 -30.99
N ASP A 486 -3.99 9.14 -30.90
CA ASP A 486 -3.08 9.29 -32.05
C ASP A 486 -3.06 8.09 -32.99
N LEU A 487 -3.34 6.89 -32.48
CA LEU A 487 -3.46 5.69 -33.31
C LEU A 487 -4.77 5.62 -34.10
N GLY A 488 -5.71 6.51 -33.81
CA GLY A 488 -7.03 6.58 -34.43
C GLY A 488 -8.13 5.87 -33.65
N TYR A 489 -7.91 5.56 -32.36
CA TYR A 489 -8.85 4.79 -31.53
C TYR A 489 -9.62 5.65 -30.51
N SER A 490 -9.81 6.95 -30.77
CA SER A 490 -10.44 7.84 -29.78
C SER A 490 -11.85 7.40 -29.41
N ALA A 491 -12.71 7.14 -30.39
CA ALA A 491 -14.10 6.76 -30.17
C ALA A 491 -14.22 5.40 -29.46
N GLU A 492 -13.41 4.43 -29.88
CA GLU A 492 -13.35 3.09 -29.30
C GLU A 492 -12.80 3.12 -27.87
N LEU A 493 -11.77 3.93 -27.58
CA LEU A 493 -11.24 4.05 -26.23
C LEU A 493 -12.26 4.69 -25.30
N GLN A 494 -12.89 5.78 -25.74
CA GLN A 494 -13.96 6.44 -24.97
C GLN A 494 -15.12 5.48 -24.65
N SER A 495 -15.58 4.71 -25.64
CA SER A 495 -16.63 3.69 -25.45
C SER A 495 -16.17 2.56 -24.52
N GLY A 496 -14.97 2.03 -24.74
CA GLY A 496 -14.39 0.94 -23.94
C GLY A 496 -14.22 1.33 -22.47
N LEU A 497 -13.71 2.53 -22.19
CA LEU A 497 -13.57 3.05 -20.82
C LEU A 497 -14.93 3.22 -20.13
N CYS A 498 -15.94 3.73 -20.83
CA CYS A 498 -17.31 3.82 -20.31
C CYS A 498 -17.86 2.43 -19.95
N LYS A 499 -17.68 1.43 -20.81
CA LYS A 499 -18.14 0.05 -20.57
C LYS A 499 -17.40 -0.63 -19.43
N ILE A 500 -16.08 -0.52 -19.36
CA ILE A 500 -15.30 -1.06 -18.23
C ILE A 500 -15.74 -0.40 -16.92
N HIS A 501 -15.92 0.93 -16.93
CA HIS A 501 -16.36 1.66 -15.75
C HIS A 501 -17.77 1.25 -15.31
N LEU A 502 -18.67 1.03 -16.28
CA LEU A 502 -20.03 0.53 -16.06
C LEU A 502 -20.03 -0.87 -15.45
N GLU A 503 -19.21 -1.78 -15.97
CA GLU A 503 -19.18 -3.17 -15.51
C GLU A 503 -18.46 -3.32 -14.16
N ASN A 504 -17.47 -2.49 -13.87
CA ASN A 504 -16.79 -2.45 -12.58
C ASN A 504 -17.53 -1.62 -11.51
N LEU A 505 -18.70 -1.06 -11.81
CA LEU A 505 -19.42 -0.11 -10.95
C LEU A 505 -18.51 1.00 -10.42
N GLY A 506 -17.66 1.55 -11.30
CA GLY A 506 -16.69 2.59 -10.95
C GLY A 506 -17.36 3.85 -10.38
N ALA A 507 -16.58 4.63 -9.62
CA ALA A 507 -17.05 5.88 -9.03
C ALA A 507 -17.35 6.92 -10.11
N MET A 508 -18.63 7.22 -10.34
CA MET A 508 -19.05 8.17 -11.37
C MET A 508 -18.96 9.64 -10.92
N ASN A 509 -18.90 9.89 -9.60
CA ASN A 509 -18.88 11.21 -8.97
C ASN A 509 -17.77 11.34 -7.90
N PRO A 510 -16.50 11.09 -8.23
CA PRO A 510 -15.44 11.16 -7.23
C PRO A 510 -15.24 12.59 -6.71
N ASP A 511 -14.95 12.74 -5.42
CA ASP A 511 -14.54 14.01 -4.84
C ASP A 511 -13.14 14.40 -5.35
N PRO A 512 -12.92 15.64 -5.81
CA PRO A 512 -11.64 16.04 -6.42
C PRO A 512 -10.42 15.89 -5.53
N TRP A 513 -10.56 16.09 -4.20
CA TRP A 513 -9.44 15.95 -3.27
C TRP A 513 -9.15 14.49 -2.99
N TYR A 514 -10.20 13.69 -2.81
CA TYR A 514 -10.08 12.26 -2.66
C TYR A 514 -9.42 11.61 -3.89
N SER A 515 -9.92 11.89 -5.10
CA SER A 515 -9.36 11.33 -6.33
C SER A 515 -7.92 11.79 -6.56
N THR A 516 -7.60 13.04 -6.22
CA THR A 516 -6.23 13.56 -6.42
C THR A 516 -5.22 12.87 -5.52
N TYR A 517 -5.59 12.51 -4.30
CA TYR A 517 -4.70 11.82 -3.37
C TYR A 517 -4.66 10.30 -3.58
N HIS A 518 -5.80 9.66 -3.89
CA HIS A 518 -5.90 8.20 -3.92
C HIS A 518 -5.89 7.54 -5.30
N TYR A 519 -6.30 8.24 -6.37
CA TYR A 519 -6.48 7.60 -7.67
C TYR A 519 -5.23 7.71 -8.54
N SER A 520 -4.57 6.57 -8.78
CA SER A 520 -3.49 6.46 -9.77
C SER A 520 -3.99 6.61 -11.21
N HIS A 521 -5.26 6.31 -11.46
CA HIS A 521 -5.96 6.57 -12.72
C HIS A 521 -6.89 7.77 -12.56
N PRO A 522 -6.81 8.79 -13.44
CA PRO A 522 -7.74 9.91 -13.38
C PRO A 522 -9.21 9.46 -13.50
N PRO A 523 -10.17 10.16 -12.85
CA PRO A 523 -11.59 9.94 -13.04
C PRO A 523 -12.01 9.83 -14.51
N LEU A 524 -13.00 8.99 -14.79
CA LEU A 524 -13.49 8.74 -16.16
C LEU A 524 -13.81 10.06 -16.90
N VAL A 525 -14.51 10.98 -16.24
CA VAL A 525 -14.87 12.27 -16.84
C VAL A 525 -13.67 13.11 -17.26
N GLU A 526 -12.57 13.07 -16.49
CA GLU A 526 -11.33 13.79 -16.81
C GLU A 526 -10.68 13.20 -18.07
N ARG A 527 -10.60 11.86 -18.15
CA ARG A 527 -10.03 11.15 -19.31
C ARG A 527 -10.84 11.39 -20.59
N LEU A 528 -12.16 11.24 -20.51
CA LEU A 528 -13.05 11.50 -21.64
C LEU A 528 -12.95 12.96 -22.12
N SER A 529 -12.94 13.91 -21.19
CA SER A 529 -12.81 15.34 -21.53
C SER A 529 -11.47 15.66 -22.19
N ALA A 530 -10.37 15.06 -21.73
CA ALA A 530 -9.05 15.23 -22.32
C ALA A 530 -9.00 14.68 -23.76
N MET A 531 -9.53 13.49 -24.00
CA MET A 531 -9.60 12.91 -25.35
C MET A 531 -10.45 13.75 -26.31
N MET A 532 -11.61 14.24 -25.87
CA MET A 532 -12.43 15.16 -26.68
C MET A 532 -11.71 16.47 -27.03
N ALA A 533 -10.90 16.99 -26.10
CA ALA A 533 -10.11 18.18 -26.37
C ALA A 533 -9.02 17.92 -27.41
N LEU A 534 -8.42 16.73 -27.43
CA LEU A 534 -7.46 16.31 -28.45
C LEU A 534 -8.12 16.18 -29.82
N ASP A 535 -9.29 15.54 -29.90
CA ASP A 535 -10.03 15.39 -31.17
C ASP A 535 -10.40 16.74 -31.79
N LYS A 536 -10.77 17.73 -30.96
CA LYS A 536 -11.04 19.10 -31.43
C LYS A 536 -9.80 19.83 -31.94
N LYS A 537 -8.61 19.52 -31.45
CA LYS A 537 -7.36 20.13 -31.94
C LYS A 537 -6.90 19.55 -33.27
N LYS A 538 -7.32 18.31 -33.57
CA LYS A 538 -6.96 17.60 -34.81
C LYS A 538 -7.91 17.87 -35.99
N LYS A 539 -9.14 18.30 -35.71
CA LYS A 539 -10.11 18.82 -36.68
C LYS A 539 -9.81 20.27 -37.00
#